data_AF-A0A4Q6B3Q3-F1
#
_entry.id   AF-A0A4Q6B3Q3-F1
#
_cell.length_a   1.000
_cell.length_b   1.000
_cell.length_c   1.000
_cell.angle_alpha   90.00
_cell.angle_beta   90.00
_cell.angle_gamma   90.00
#
_symmetry.space_group_name_H-M   'P 1'
#
loop_
_entity.id
_entity.type
_entity.pdbx_description
1 polymer ?
#
loop_
_entity_poly.entity_id
_entity_poly.type
_entity_poly.pdbx_seq_one_letter_code
_entity_poly.pdbx_strand_id
1 'polypeptide(L)' 'LKDRGLLREGMAADVVVFDEKEVADLSTYEKPHAYSKGFRYVLVNGAVVVEEGKHNGQRGGKTIRPEN' A
#
# COMPACT_ATOMS: atom_id res chain seq x y z
N LEU A 1 -10.45 12.94 4.51
CA LEU A 1 -10.14 12.14 3.30
C LEU A 1 -11.45 11.76 2.66
N LYS A 2 -11.82 12.38 1.53
CA LYS A 2 -13.10 12.14 0.86
C LYS A 2 -12.96 11.32 -0.43
N ASP A 3 -11.77 11.33 -1.03
CA ASP A 3 -11.43 10.70 -2.32
C ASP A 3 -10.61 9.40 -2.17
N ARG A 4 -10.52 8.82 -0.96
CA ARG A 4 -9.69 7.64 -0.64
C ARG A 4 -10.40 6.65 0.29
N GLY A 5 -9.94 5.40 0.31
CA GLY A 5 -10.39 4.36 1.25
C GLY A 5 -11.52 3.46 0.75
N LEU A 6 -12.02 3.67 -0.47
CA LEU A 6 -12.97 2.78 -1.14
C LEU A 6 -12.50 2.54 -2.58
N LEU A 7 -12.80 1.35 -3.10
CA LEU A 7 -12.64 1.05 -4.52
C LEU A 7 -13.90 1.51 -5.26
N ARG A 8 -13.85 2.71 -5.83
CA ARG A 8 -14.94 3.33 -6.58
C ARG A 8 -14.37 4.24 -7.65
N GLU A 9 -15.08 4.37 -8.76
CA GLU A 9 -14.77 5.35 -9.80
C GLU A 9 -14.63 6.77 -9.22
N GLY A 10 -13.68 7.53 -9.74
CA GLY A 10 -13.38 8.91 -9.30
C GLY A 10 -12.52 9.02 -8.04
N MET A 11 -12.20 7.91 -7.35
CA MET A 11 -11.32 7.91 -6.18
C MET A 11 -9.85 7.74 -6.56
N ALA A 12 -8.94 8.14 -5.66
CA ALA A 12 -7.52 7.88 -5.86
C ALA A 12 -7.26 6.38 -5.96
N ALA A 13 -6.43 5.98 -6.93
CA ALA A 13 -6.01 4.60 -7.12
C ALA A 13 -4.94 4.18 -6.08
N ASP A 14 -5.31 4.25 -4.81
CA ASP A 14 -4.56 3.66 -3.70
C ASP A 14 -5.07 2.23 -3.49
N VAL A 15 -4.36 1.26 -4.06
CA VAL A 15 -4.81 -0.13 -4.16
C VAL A 15 -3.72 -1.07 -3.66
N VAL A 16 -4.13 -2.10 -2.93
CA VAL A 16 -3.27 -3.21 -2.52
C VAL A 16 -3.77 -4.51 -3.13
N VAL A 17 -2.86 -5.30 -3.67
CA VAL A 17 -3.11 -6.67 -4.11
C VAL A 17 -2.28 -7.58 -3.22
N PHE A 18 -2.94 -8.49 -2.51
CA PHE A 18 -2.31 -9.40 -1.59
C PHE A 18 -2.82 -10.83 -1.78
N ASP A 19 -2.01 -11.79 -1.36
CA ASP A 19 -2.37 -13.20 -1.28
C ASP A 19 -2.96 -13.48 0.11
N GLU A 20 -4.26 -13.77 0.15
CA GLU A 20 -4.99 -14.04 1.39
C GLU A 20 -4.38 -15.19 2.21
N LYS A 21 -3.76 -16.17 1.55
CA LYS A 21 -3.14 -17.32 2.23
C LYS A 21 -1.76 -17.01 2.78
N GLU A 22 -1.11 -15.95 2.30
CA GLU A 22 0.26 -15.60 2.70
C GLU A 22 0.38 -14.31 3.50
N VAL A 23 -0.66 -13.48 3.52
CA VAL A 23 -0.61 -12.17 4.18
C VAL A 23 -0.35 -12.33 5.67
N ALA A 24 0.76 -11.78 6.14
CA ALA A 24 1.19 -11.89 7.53
C ALA A 24 2.17 -10.78 7.91
N ASP A 25 2.03 -10.29 9.14
CA ASP A 25 3.11 -9.57 9.81
C ASP A 25 4.16 -10.56 10.33
N LEU A 26 5.42 -10.30 10.01
CA LEU A 26 6.56 -11.12 10.44
C LEU A 26 7.37 -10.42 11.55
N SER A 27 6.94 -9.25 12.01
CA SER A 27 7.59 -8.53 13.08
C SER A 27 7.51 -9.32 14.40
N THR A 28 8.62 -9.38 15.12
CA THR A 28 8.69 -9.90 16.49
C THR A 28 9.41 -8.90 17.39
N TYR A 29 9.40 -9.12 18.70
CA TYR A 29 10.15 -8.28 19.63
C TYR A 29 11.66 -8.23 19.29
N GLU A 30 12.23 -9.37 18.90
CA GLU A 30 13.64 -9.51 18.53
C GLU A 30 13.94 -8.99 17.12
N LYS A 31 12.94 -8.98 16.23
CA LYS A 31 13.05 -8.54 14.83
C LYS A 31 11.94 -7.55 14.46
N PRO A 32 11.94 -6.34 15.03
CA PRO A 32 10.83 -5.39 14.87
C PRO A 32 10.74 -4.78 13.47
N HIS A 33 11.79 -4.88 12.65
CA HIS A 33 11.85 -4.31 11.29
C HIS A 33 11.71 -5.38 10.19
N ALA A 34 11.15 -6.55 10.51
CA ALA A 34 10.89 -7.58 9.50
C ALA A 34 9.84 -7.10 8.50
N TYR A 35 10.07 -7.36 7.21
CA TYR A 35 9.08 -7.09 6.17
C TYR A 35 7.91 -8.06 6.27
N SER A 36 6.69 -7.54 6.13
CA SER A 36 5.48 -8.35 6.02
C SER A 36 5.49 -9.20 4.73
N LYS A 37 4.75 -10.31 4.75
CA LYS A 37 4.58 -11.22 3.60
C LYS A 37 3.20 -11.03 2.96
N GLY A 38 3.08 -11.42 1.70
CA GLY A 38 1.80 -11.62 1.01
C GLY A 38 1.32 -10.42 0.20
N PHE A 39 1.95 -9.25 0.30
CA PHE A 39 1.63 -8.06 -0.48
C PHE A 39 2.34 -8.10 -1.84
N ARG A 40 1.63 -8.38 -2.93
CA ARG A 40 2.22 -8.52 -4.28
C ARG A 40 2.38 -7.18 -4.99
N TYR A 41 1.33 -6.37 -4.98
CA TYR A 41 1.33 -5.05 -5.62
C TYR A 41 0.76 -3.99 -4.69
N VAL A 42 1.37 -2.81 -4.71
CA VAL A 42 0.86 -1.62 -4.04
C VAL A 42 0.91 -0.47 -5.01
N LEU A 43 -0.24 0.19 -5.16
CA LEU A 43 -0.39 1.40 -5.96
C LEU A 43 -0.68 2.57 -5.04
N VAL A 44 -0.04 3.71 -5.30
CA VAL A 44 -0.31 4.98 -4.62
C VAL A 44 -0.61 6.02 -5.68
N ASN A 45 -1.83 6.57 -5.67
CA ASN A 45 -2.34 7.46 -6.73
C ASN A 45 -2.16 6.86 -8.15
N GLY A 46 -2.30 5.54 -8.30
CA GLY A 46 -2.15 4.82 -9.57
C GLY A 46 -0.72 4.47 -9.98
N ALA A 47 0.29 4.97 -9.26
CA ALA A 47 1.68 4.57 -9.47
C ALA A 47 1.99 3.29 -8.71
N VAL A 48 2.51 2.26 -9.40
CA VAL A 48 2.97 1.01 -8.76
C VAL A 48 4.24 1.31 -7.97
N VAL A 49 4.17 1.21 -6.64
CA VAL A 49 5.31 1.45 -5.74
C VAL A 49 5.91 0.15 -5.20
N VAL A 50 5.12 -0.92 -5.17
CA VAL A 50 5.56 -2.30 -4.90
C VAL A 50 5.12 -3.16 -6.08
N GLU A 51 6.05 -3.90 -6.65
CA GLU A 51 5.85 -4.82 -7.77
C GLU A 51 6.45 -6.18 -7.40
N GLU A 52 5.65 -7.25 -7.53
CA GLU A 52 6.03 -8.61 -7.15
C GLU A 52 6.69 -8.69 -5.76
N GLY A 53 6.09 -8.00 -4.79
CA GLY A 53 6.54 -7.97 -3.39
C GLY A 53 7.81 -7.15 -3.12
N LYS A 54 8.31 -6.39 -4.09
CA LYS A 54 9.50 -5.54 -3.93
C LYS A 54 9.16 -4.08 -4.15
N HIS A 55 9.56 -3.22 -3.23
CA HIS A 55 9.44 -1.78 -3.40
C HIS A 55 10.40 -1.30 -4.50
N ASN A 56 9.89 -0.56 -5.48
CA ASN A 56 10.66 -0.16 -6.67
C ASN A 56 11.28 1.24 -6.59
N GLY A 57 11.03 1.97 -5.50
CA GLY A 57 11.59 3.31 -5.25
C GLY A 57 10.71 4.46 -5.76
N GLN A 58 9.64 4.17 -6.51
CA GLN A 58 8.69 5.18 -6.96
C GLN A 58 7.97 5.82 -5.77
N ARG A 59 7.67 7.12 -5.87
CA ARG A 59 6.98 7.90 -4.84
C ARG A 59 5.69 8.49 -5.41
N GLY A 60 4.58 7.76 -5.25
CA GLY A 60 3.24 8.21 -5.68
C GLY A 60 2.52 9.11 -4.69
N GLY A 61 3.10 9.38 -3.52
CA GLY A 61 2.43 10.09 -2.42
C GLY A 61 2.05 11.54 -2.73
N LYS A 62 0.95 12.00 -2.11
CA LYS A 62 0.52 13.40 -2.13
C LYS A 62 0.19 13.85 -0.70
N THR A 63 0.50 15.10 -0.36
CA THR A 63 0.10 15.68 0.94
C THR A 63 -1.41 15.74 1.04
N ILE A 64 -1.96 15.19 2.13
CA ILE A 64 -3.39 15.26 2.44
C ILE A 64 -3.62 16.50 3.31
N ARG A 65 -4.57 17.34 2.90
CA ARG A 65 -5.02 18.50 3.68
C ARG A 65 -6.47 18.30 4.11
N PRO A 66 -6.85 18.69 5.34
CA PRO A 66 -8.26 18.83 5.70
C PRO A 66 -8.91 19.82 4.73
N GLU A 67 -10.16 19.57 4.36
CA GLU A 67 -10.96 20.60 3.70
C GLU A 67 -11.37 21.61 4.79
N ASN A 68 -11.14 22.89 4.54
CA ASN A 68 -11.61 23.99 5.39
C ASN A 68 -13.12 24.15 5.29
#